data_AF-A0A3N6F3A5-F1
#
_entry.id   AF-A0A3N6F3A5-F1
#
_cell.length_a   1.000
_cell.length_b   1.000
_cell.length_c   1.000
_cell.angle_alpha   90.00
_cell.angle_beta   90.00
_cell.angle_gamma   90.00
#
_symmetry.space_group_name_H-M   'P 1'
#
loop_
_entity.id
_entity.type
_entity.pdbx_description
1 polymer ?
#
loop_
_entity_poly.entity_id
_entity_poly.type
_entity_poly.pdbx_seq_one_letter_code
_entity_poly.pdbx_strand_id
1 'polypeptide(L)'
;MIEPDWVTEFGASATTAADASDVWARMTTDIALTDSQRDAGAAYCLAVARVAEAERLISRDGLVIVGVNGQLVKHPATALVTAYSASVRALQNALGLNPYAAARNRTMAKAGTDPYDVPETAADRRRESAQLDALSKFEDML
;
A
#
# COMPACT_ATOMS: atom_id res chain seq x y z
N MET A 1 -14.45 6.20 -5.56
CA MET A 1 -13.99 5.00 -4.82
C MET A 1 -14.88 4.87 -3.59
N ILE A 2 -15.45 3.69 -3.31
CA ILE A 2 -16.37 3.52 -2.15
C ILE A 2 -15.54 3.18 -0.91
N GLU A 3 -15.74 3.96 0.16
CA GLU A 3 -15.13 3.73 1.47
C GLU A 3 -15.86 2.59 2.22
N PRO A 4 -15.14 1.74 2.97
CA PRO A 4 -15.74 0.74 3.84
C PRO A 4 -16.60 1.35 4.96
N ASP A 5 -17.61 0.60 5.41
CA ASP A 5 -18.41 1.00 6.58
C ASP A 5 -17.65 0.68 7.88
N TRP A 6 -16.81 1.62 8.30
CA TRP A 6 -16.02 1.49 9.52
C TRP A 6 -16.87 1.36 10.80
N VAL A 7 -18.11 1.87 10.79
CA VAL A 7 -19.01 1.74 11.94
C VAL A 7 -19.41 0.29 12.14
N THR A 8 -19.70 -0.42 11.05
CA THR A 8 -19.97 -1.86 11.09
C THR A 8 -18.74 -2.67 11.50
N GLU A 9 -17.54 -2.32 11.01
CA GLU A 9 -16.29 -3.05 11.30
C GLU A 9 -15.80 -2.90 12.75
N PHE A 10 -15.95 -1.71 13.34
CA PHE A 10 -15.45 -1.42 14.69
C PHE A 10 -16.54 -1.42 15.77
N GLY A 11 -17.81 -1.50 15.37
CA GLY A 11 -18.95 -1.50 16.27
C GLY A 11 -18.96 -0.29 17.20
N ALA A 12 -18.83 -0.54 18.50
CA ALA A 12 -18.95 0.49 19.54
C ALA A 12 -17.78 1.49 19.60
N SER A 13 -16.65 1.21 18.94
CA SER A 13 -15.46 2.07 19.03
C SER A 13 -15.47 3.18 17.98
N ALA A 14 -16.31 4.20 18.20
CA ALA A 14 -16.47 5.33 17.27
C ALA A 14 -15.14 6.06 16.96
N THR A 15 -14.26 6.20 17.96
CA THR A 15 -12.93 6.80 17.75
C THR A 15 -12.05 5.96 16.84
N THR A 16 -12.06 4.64 17.01
CA THR A 16 -11.26 3.75 16.16
C THR A 16 -11.82 3.69 14.73
N ALA A 17 -13.15 3.77 14.57
CA ALA A 17 -13.77 3.94 13.25
C ALA A 17 -13.35 5.25 12.57
N ALA A 18 -13.29 6.37 13.32
CA ALA A 18 -12.82 7.64 12.80
C ALA A 18 -11.34 7.59 12.37
N ASP A 19 -10.47 6.94 13.16
CA ASP A 19 -9.07 6.75 12.78
C ASP A 19 -8.92 5.99 11.46
N ALA A 20 -9.73 4.95 11.24
CA ALA A 20 -9.70 4.18 10.00
C ALA A 20 -10.14 5.02 8.79
N SER A 21 -11.20 5.82 8.95
CA SER A 21 -11.69 6.75 7.92
C SER A 21 -10.65 7.80 7.56
N ASP A 22 -10.00 8.39 8.57
CA ASP A 22 -8.93 9.36 8.39
C ASP A 22 -7.73 8.77 7.62
N VAL A 23 -7.35 7.52 7.91
CA VAL A 23 -6.29 6.82 7.17
C VAL A 23 -6.72 6.53 5.74
N TRP A 24 -7.97 6.10 5.53
CA TRP A 24 -8.52 5.85 4.20
C TRP A 24 -8.52 7.11 3.33
N ALA A 25 -8.98 8.24 3.87
CA ALA A 25 -9.00 9.52 3.17
C ALA A 25 -7.59 9.96 2.75
N ARG A 26 -6.60 9.85 3.65
CA ARG A 26 -5.19 10.17 3.32
C ARG A 26 -4.64 9.24 2.25
N MET A 27 -4.80 7.93 2.42
CA MET A 27 -4.29 6.92 1.50
C MET A 27 -4.86 7.11 0.09
N THR A 28 -6.17 7.30 -0.02
CA THR A 28 -6.85 7.43 -1.33
C THR A 28 -6.65 8.78 -2.00
N THR A 29 -6.15 9.78 -1.27
CA THR A 29 -5.64 11.04 -1.86
C THR A 29 -4.32 10.82 -2.59
N ASP A 30 -3.45 9.98 -2.02
CA ASP A 30 -2.10 9.76 -2.54
C ASP A 30 -2.03 8.65 -3.62
N ILE A 31 -2.93 7.67 -3.56
CA ILE A 31 -2.95 6.54 -4.49
C ILE A 31 -4.36 6.22 -5.02
N ALA A 32 -4.44 5.93 -6.31
CA ALA A 32 -5.64 5.37 -6.93
C ALA A 32 -5.59 3.83 -6.82
N LEU A 33 -6.30 3.29 -5.83
CA LEU A 33 -6.46 1.84 -5.68
C LEU A 33 -7.27 1.25 -6.84
N THR A 34 -6.81 0.11 -7.37
CA THR A 34 -7.65 -0.75 -8.20
C THR A 34 -8.72 -1.44 -7.34
N ASP A 35 -9.77 -1.97 -7.98
CA ASP A 35 -10.78 -2.73 -7.24
C ASP A 35 -10.20 -3.97 -6.57
N SER A 36 -9.20 -4.62 -7.19
CA SER A 36 -8.48 -5.77 -6.59
C SER A 36 -7.62 -5.39 -5.38
N GLN A 37 -7.25 -4.11 -5.23
CA GLN A 37 -6.46 -3.61 -4.10
C GLN A 37 -7.34 -3.06 -2.97
N ARG A 38 -8.65 -2.93 -3.19
CA ARG A 38 -9.59 -2.34 -2.23
C ARG A 38 -9.54 -3.04 -0.88
N ASP A 39 -9.59 -4.38 -0.88
CA ASP A 39 -9.61 -5.18 0.35
C ASP A 39 -8.28 -5.05 1.13
N ALA A 40 -7.16 -5.00 0.40
CA ALA A 40 -5.85 -4.78 1.01
C ALA A 40 -5.73 -3.37 1.61
N GLY A 41 -6.27 -2.36 0.93
CA GLY A 41 -6.36 -0.99 1.45
C GLY A 41 -7.23 -0.91 2.69
N ALA A 42 -8.39 -1.58 2.68
CA ALA A 42 -9.28 -1.62 3.83
C ALA A 42 -8.63 -2.30 5.05
N ALA A 43 -7.98 -3.45 4.82
CA ALA A 43 -7.23 -4.17 5.86
C ALA A 43 -6.07 -3.32 6.43
N TYR A 44 -5.43 -2.49 5.60
CA TYR A 44 -4.39 -1.57 6.04
C TYR A 44 -4.95 -0.51 6.99
N CYS A 45 -6.03 0.18 6.61
CA CYS A 45 -6.70 1.17 7.45
C CYS A 45 -7.15 0.55 8.78
N LEU A 46 -7.70 -0.66 8.74
CA LEU A 46 -8.10 -1.39 9.94
C LEU A 46 -6.92 -1.65 10.87
N ALA A 47 -5.81 -2.17 10.34
CA ALA A 47 -4.63 -2.47 11.13
C ALA A 47 -4.04 -1.21 11.78
N VAL A 48 -3.97 -0.08 11.05
CA VAL A 48 -3.50 1.20 11.60
C VAL A 48 -4.40 1.67 12.74
N ALA A 49 -5.72 1.62 12.57
CA ALA A 49 -6.67 2.03 13.60
C ALA A 49 -6.58 1.16 14.86
N ARG A 50 -6.38 -0.17 14.71
CA ARG A 50 -6.18 -1.08 15.85
C ARG A 50 -4.88 -0.82 16.60
N VAL A 51 -3.80 -0.42 15.92
CA VAL A 51 -2.58 0.05 16.60
C VAL A 51 -2.87 1.29 17.44
N ALA A 52 -3.55 2.30 16.87
CA ALA A 52 -3.88 3.54 17.58
C ALA A 52 -4.76 3.28 18.81
N GLU A 53 -5.75 2.40 18.69
CA GLU A 53 -6.58 1.97 19.82
C GLU A 53 -5.76 1.29 20.92
N ALA A 54 -4.88 0.35 20.55
CA ALA A 54 -4.03 -0.34 21.51
C ALA A 54 -3.06 0.60 22.22
N GLU A 55 -2.50 1.58 21.51
CA GLU A 55 -1.63 2.62 22.09
C GLU A 55 -2.39 3.54 23.06
N ARG A 56 -3.67 3.86 22.79
CA ARG A 56 -4.52 4.59 23.74
C ARG A 56 -4.75 3.80 25.03
N LEU A 57 -4.96 2.47 24.94
CA LEU A 57 -5.07 1.61 26.12
C LEU A 57 -3.78 1.62 26.94
N ILE A 58 -2.63 1.43 26.29
CA ILE A 58 -1.31 1.45 26.94
C ILE A 58 -1.03 2.82 27.57
N SER A 59 -1.40 3.91 26.90
CA SER A 59 -1.19 5.27 27.41
C SER A 59 -2.03 5.55 28.66
N ARG A 60 -3.24 4.98 28.73
CA ARG A 60 -4.12 5.11 29.90
C ARG A 60 -3.66 4.26 31.08
N ASP A 61 -3.31 3.00 30.82
CA ASP A 61 -3.10 1.99 31.87
C ASP A 61 -1.62 1.84 32.27
N GLY A 62 -0.70 2.32 31.41
CA GLY A 62 0.74 2.12 31.52
C GLY A 62 1.22 0.85 30.81
N LEU A 63 2.53 0.79 30.54
CA LEU A 63 3.18 -0.36 29.87
C LEU A 63 3.22 -1.63 30.72
N VAL A 64 3.20 -1.47 32.04
CA VAL A 64 3.25 -2.54 33.03
C VAL A 64 2.08 -2.34 33.98
N ILE A 65 1.27 -3.38 34.14
CA ILE A 65 0.07 -3.38 34.98
C ILE A 65 0.18 -4.44 36.06
N VAL A 66 -0.63 -4.31 37.11
CA VAL A 66 -0.76 -5.35 38.13
C VAL A 66 -1.64 -6.47 37.57
N GLY A 67 -1.07 -7.67 37.46
CA GLY A 67 -1.78 -8.86 37.04
C GLY A 67 -2.72 -9.41 38.12
N VAL A 68 -3.53 -10.40 37.76
CA VAL A 68 -4.56 -10.97 38.63
C VAL A 68 -4.06 -11.53 39.97
N ASN A 69 -2.78 -11.93 40.08
CA ASN A 69 -2.18 -12.41 41.33
C ASN A 69 -1.22 -11.39 41.97
N GLY A 70 -1.30 -10.11 41.59
CA GLY A 70 -0.53 -9.02 42.19
C GLY A 70 0.87 -8.80 41.61
N GLN A 71 1.37 -9.69 40.74
CA GLN A 71 2.65 -9.48 40.05
C GLN A 71 2.56 -8.41 38.96
N LEU A 72 3.66 -7.70 38.70
CA LEU A 72 3.77 -6.79 37.57
C LEU A 72 3.90 -7.57 36.25
N VAL A 73 3.00 -7.32 35.30
CA VAL A 73 2.98 -7.95 33.98
C VAL A 73 2.95 -6.91 32.87
N LYS A 74 3.44 -7.27 31.68
CA LYS A 74 3.35 -6.43 30.49
C LYS A 74 1.87 -6.21 30.10
N HIS A 75 1.52 -5.00 29.71
CA HIS A 75 0.18 -4.68 29.26
C HIS A 75 -0.23 -5.55 28.05
N PRO A 76 -1.39 -6.22 28.08
CA PRO A 76 -1.78 -7.18 27.03
C PRO A 76 -1.93 -6.52 25.65
N ALA A 77 -2.37 -5.26 25.58
CA ALA A 77 -2.46 -4.52 24.30
C ALA A 77 -1.12 -4.35 23.58
N THR A 78 0.03 -4.55 24.24
CA THR A 78 1.34 -4.53 23.55
C THR A 78 1.48 -5.68 22.54
N ALA A 79 0.79 -6.80 22.76
CA ALA A 79 0.71 -7.89 21.80
C ALA A 79 -0.08 -7.46 20.55
N LEU A 80 -1.16 -6.71 20.73
CA LEU A 80 -1.95 -6.15 19.62
C LEU A 80 -1.13 -5.16 18.80
N VAL A 81 -0.43 -4.23 19.45
CA VAL A 81 0.48 -3.30 18.77
C VAL A 81 1.49 -4.07 17.91
N THR A 82 2.06 -5.14 18.45
CA THR A 82 3.07 -5.95 17.73
C THR A 82 2.46 -6.65 16.52
N ALA A 83 1.32 -7.33 16.69
CA ALA A 83 0.65 -8.06 15.63
C ALA A 83 0.19 -7.14 14.48
N TYR A 84 -0.52 -6.06 14.81
CA TYR A 84 -1.02 -5.14 13.79
C TYR A 84 0.10 -4.31 13.15
N SER A 85 1.16 -3.95 13.88
CA SER A 85 2.32 -3.28 13.26
C SER A 85 3.00 -4.14 12.20
N ALA A 86 3.01 -5.47 12.37
CA ALA A 86 3.51 -6.38 11.34
C ALA A 86 2.61 -6.37 10.10
N SER A 87 1.29 -6.43 10.27
CA SER A 87 0.32 -6.31 9.18
C SER A 87 0.40 -4.96 8.46
N VAL A 88 0.54 -3.86 9.19
CA VAL A 88 0.73 -2.51 8.64
C VAL A 88 1.95 -2.48 7.72
N ARG A 89 3.11 -2.97 8.18
CA ARG A 89 4.33 -3.00 7.36
C ARG A 89 4.18 -3.87 6.11
N ALA A 90 3.54 -5.03 6.24
CA ALA A 90 3.32 -5.94 5.11
C ALA A 90 2.42 -5.31 4.04
N LEU A 91 1.27 -4.75 4.46
CA LEU A 91 0.31 -4.12 3.56
C LEU A 91 0.84 -2.81 2.98
N GLN A 92 1.59 -2.02 3.76
CA GLN A 92 2.23 -0.80 3.28
C GLN A 92 3.20 -1.10 2.12
N ASN A 93 3.94 -2.22 2.20
CA ASN A 93 4.81 -2.66 1.11
C ASN A 93 4.00 -3.16 -0.10
N ALA A 94 2.96 -3.96 0.13
CA ALA A 94 2.12 -4.51 -0.94
C ALA A 94 1.39 -3.41 -1.74
N LEU A 95 0.95 -2.34 -1.06
CA LEU A 95 0.25 -1.21 -1.66
C LEU A 95 1.20 -0.12 -2.20
N GLY A 96 2.51 -0.25 -2.01
CA GLY A 96 3.48 0.75 -2.45
C GLY A 96 3.42 2.07 -1.68
N LEU A 97 2.89 2.05 -0.45
CA LEU A 97 2.73 3.20 0.44
C LEU A 97 4.02 3.53 1.23
N ASN A 98 5.10 2.78 1.03
CA ASN A 98 6.38 3.13 1.62
C ASN A 98 7.04 4.30 0.84
N PRO A 99 7.81 5.17 1.50
CA PRO A 99 8.36 6.38 0.87
C PRO A 99 9.27 6.09 -0.33
N TYR A 100 9.92 4.91 -0.36
CA TYR A 100 10.77 4.48 -1.48
C TYR A 100 9.94 4.11 -2.73
N ALA A 101 8.82 3.41 -2.53
CA ALA A 101 7.83 3.11 -3.56
C ALA A 101 7.12 4.38 -4.02
N ALA A 102 6.78 5.30 -3.11
CA ALA A 102 6.21 6.60 -3.46
C ALA A 102 7.20 7.47 -4.27
N ALA A 103 8.51 7.39 -3.99
CA ALA A 103 9.54 8.03 -4.81
C ALA A 103 9.63 7.39 -6.20
N ARG A 104 9.65 6.05 -6.28
CA ARG A 104 9.64 5.30 -7.56
C ARG A 104 8.41 5.64 -8.41
N ASN A 105 7.22 5.65 -7.81
CA ASN A 105 5.96 5.93 -8.51
C ASN A 105 5.93 7.38 -9.04
N ARG A 106 6.43 8.35 -8.26
CA ARG A 106 6.57 9.74 -8.73
C ARG A 106 7.53 9.87 -9.91
N THR A 107 8.63 9.12 -9.90
CA THR A 107 9.60 9.13 -11.02
C THR A 107 8.98 8.52 -12.29
N MET A 108 8.26 7.40 -12.17
CA MET A 108 7.57 6.76 -13.31
C MET A 108 6.46 7.66 -13.90
N ALA A 109 5.65 8.30 -13.04
CA ALA A 109 4.62 9.23 -13.49
C ALA A 109 5.19 10.45 -14.24
N LYS A 110 6.39 10.92 -13.86
CA LYS A 110 7.10 12.00 -14.58
C LYS A 110 7.74 11.54 -15.88
N ALA A 111 8.14 10.27 -15.98
CA ALA A 111 8.87 9.75 -17.12
C ALA A 111 7.97 9.47 -18.34
N GLY A 112 6.64 9.45 -18.17
CA GLY A 112 5.70 9.11 -19.25
C GLY A 112 5.97 7.74 -19.88
N THR A 113 6.79 6.92 -19.22
CA THR A 113 7.27 5.65 -19.74
C THR A 113 6.22 4.60 -19.41
N ASP A 114 5.57 4.07 -20.44
CA ASP A 114 4.77 2.87 -20.28
C ASP A 114 5.68 1.78 -19.69
N PRO A 115 5.33 1.15 -18.54
CA PRO A 115 6.13 0.11 -17.91
C PRO A 115 6.39 -1.11 -18.81
N TYR A 116 5.63 -1.26 -19.89
CA TYR A 116 5.79 -2.29 -20.92
C TYR A 116 6.45 -1.78 -22.20
N ASP A 117 6.85 -0.50 -22.24
CA ASP A 117 7.64 0.06 -23.33
C ASP A 117 9.06 -0.49 -23.24
N VAL A 118 9.29 -1.58 -23.96
CA VAL A 118 10.62 -2.19 -24.06
C VAL A 118 11.45 -1.23 -24.90
N PRO A 119 12.53 -0.62 -24.37
CA PRO A 119 13.31 0.34 -25.14
C PRO A 119 13.86 -0.38 -26.38
N GLU A 120 13.39 0.05 -27.54
CA GLU A 120 13.75 -0.52 -28.82
C GLU A 120 15.28 -0.59 -28.94
N THR A 121 15.80 -1.81 -29.00
CA THR A 121 17.24 -1.99 -28.93
C THR A 121 17.88 -1.56 -30.24
N ALA A 122 19.16 -1.20 -30.20
CA ALA A 122 19.91 -0.93 -31.44
C ALA A 122 19.93 -2.13 -32.40
N ALA A 123 19.64 -3.35 -31.91
CA ALA A 123 19.49 -4.54 -32.75
C ALA A 123 18.14 -4.58 -33.47
N ASP A 124 17.07 -4.09 -32.84
CA ASP A 124 15.72 -4.03 -33.42
C ASP A 124 15.66 -2.99 -34.54
N ARG A 125 16.24 -1.79 -34.32
CA ARG A 125 16.37 -0.76 -35.36
C ARG A 125 17.15 -1.23 -36.60
N ARG A 126 18.18 -2.07 -36.39
CA ARG A 126 18.97 -2.64 -37.50
C ARG A 126 18.19 -3.71 -38.27
N ARG A 127 17.35 -4.49 -37.59
CA ARG A 127 16.47 -5.47 -38.24
C ARG A 127 15.41 -4.78 -39.07
N GLU A 128 14.76 -3.76 -38.53
CA GLU A 128 13.75 -2.99 -39.26
C GLU A 128 14.33 -2.29 -40.49
N SER A 129 15.50 -1.64 -40.35
CA SER A 129 16.21 -1.05 -41.49
C SER A 129 16.59 -2.09 -42.55
N ALA A 130 17.10 -3.27 -42.16
CA ALA A 130 17.43 -4.32 -43.11
C ALA A 130 16.18 -4.91 -43.81
N GLN A 131 15.04 -4.90 -43.13
CA GLN A 131 13.77 -5.40 -43.66
C GLN A 131 13.14 -4.40 -44.64
N LEU A 132 13.23 -3.09 -44.37
CA LEU A 132 12.84 -2.02 -45.29
C LEU A 132 13.74 -1.99 -46.54
N ASP A 133 15.06 -2.14 -46.38
CA ASP A 133 15.99 -2.23 -47.50
C ASP A 133 15.74 -3.47 -48.37
N ALA A 134 15.35 -4.59 -47.76
CA ALA A 134 14.99 -5.80 -48.50
C ALA A 134 13.69 -5.61 -49.30
N LEU A 135 12.68 -4.97 -48.71
CA LEU A 135 11.41 -4.70 -49.38
C LEU A 135 11.57 -3.71 -50.54
N SER A 136 12.38 -2.66 -50.37
CA SER A 136 12.70 -1.72 -51.45
C SER A 136 13.40 -2.40 -52.64
N LYS A 137 14.33 -3.34 -52.38
CA LYS A 137 15.00 -4.10 -53.46
C LYS A 137 14.07 -5.07 -54.20
N PHE A 138 13.01 -5.54 -53.55
CA PHE A 138 11.99 -6.36 -54.20
C PHE A 138 11.07 -5.53 -55.10
N GLU A 139 10.75 -4.29 -54.72
CA GLU A 139 9.96 -3.37 -55.56
C GLU A 139 10.72 -2.93 -56.82
N ASP A 140 12.05 -2.75 -56.74
CA ASP A 140 12.90 -2.41 -57.88
C ASP A 140 13.11 -3.58 -58.88
N MET A 141 12.65 -4.80 -58.55
CA MET A 141 12.77 -6.01 -59.38
C MET A 141 11.49 -6.39 -60.14
N LEU A 142 10.39 -5.63 -59.99
CA LEU A 142 9.12 -5.78 -60.71
C LEU A 142 8.97 -4.73 -61.82
#